data_AF-A0A2H5YGK8-F1
#
_entry.id   AF-A0A2H5YGK8-F1
#
_cell.length_a   1.000
_cell.length_b   1.000
_cell.length_c   1.000
_cell.angle_alpha   90.00
_cell.angle_beta   90.00
_cell.angle_gamma   90.00
#
_symmetry.space_group_name_H-M   'P 1'
#
loop_
_entity.id
_entity.type
_entity.pdbx_description
1 polymer ?
#
loop_
_entity_poly.entity_id
_entity_poly.type
_entity_poly.pdbx_seq_one_letter_code
_entity_poly.pdbx_strand_id
1 'polypeptide(L)'
;MDWFFDHGVRILGIIVALVPVYLVFRVLFPRLLGRVLSHPAVDMDFRRRVETLASAANWLVLAVLIVIGLLTVLPELGINIAAVLTGLGITGVALALGAQLLVRDLINGIFILLEDQFRKGDYIAVGNLQGIVEDLSLRRTVLRDWSGVLHSIPNSLIGTVSNYTRGAGGIYLTVRVAYGEDLERVRRIVDGVGDSLARDPVWAQHVVEPPRLAWVEAVDDQGVVLRVRGMARPGCQWELSGVLRQRLMEAFVREGVRVPFPSHVLAQDEDRKG
;
A
#
# COMPACT_ATOMS: atom_id res chain seq x y z
N MET A 1 -23.49 32.03 -55.73
CA MET A 1 -23.92 32.64 -54.45
C MET A 1 -24.22 31.55 -53.42
N ASP A 2 -24.70 30.37 -53.82
CA ASP A 2 -25.22 29.33 -52.92
C ASP A 2 -24.16 28.68 -52.01
N TRP A 3 -22.90 28.57 -52.46
CA TRP A 3 -21.80 28.03 -51.64
C TRP A 3 -21.59 28.81 -50.34
N PHE A 4 -21.62 30.14 -50.41
CA PHE A 4 -21.37 31.00 -49.25
C PHE A 4 -22.53 30.97 -48.24
N PHE A 5 -23.76 30.76 -48.72
CA PHE A 5 -24.94 30.62 -47.86
C PHE A 5 -24.98 29.24 -47.21
N ASP A 6 -24.75 28.15 -47.95
CA ASP A 6 -24.81 26.79 -47.38
C ASP A 6 -23.66 26.50 -46.40
N HIS A 7 -22.41 26.83 -46.77
CA HIS A 7 -21.26 26.59 -45.90
C HIS A 7 -21.20 27.63 -44.77
N GLY A 8 -21.60 28.87 -45.04
CA GLY A 8 -21.66 29.93 -44.03
C GLY A 8 -22.69 29.63 -42.94
N VAL A 9 -23.87 29.12 -43.28
CA VAL A 9 -24.90 28.72 -42.30
C VAL A 9 -24.44 27.54 -41.45
N ARG A 10 -23.73 26.57 -42.03
CA ARG A 10 -23.18 25.43 -41.26
C ARG A 10 -22.06 25.83 -40.32
N ILE A 11 -21.13 26.68 -40.77
CA ILE A 11 -20.06 27.23 -39.91
C ILE A 11 -20.66 28.06 -38.77
N LEU A 12 -21.67 28.89 -39.06
CA LEU A 12 -22.40 29.64 -38.04
C LEU A 12 -23.09 28.68 -37.06
N GLY A 13 -23.71 27.60 -37.53
CA GLY A 13 -24.32 26.56 -36.70
C GLY A 13 -23.32 25.88 -35.76
N ILE A 14 -22.10 25.57 -36.24
CA ILE A 14 -21.02 24.98 -35.44
C ILE A 14 -20.56 25.94 -34.34
N ILE A 15 -20.36 27.22 -34.67
CA ILE A 15 -19.98 28.25 -33.69
C ILE A 15 -21.10 28.40 -32.64
N VAL A 16 -22.35 28.48 -33.08
CA VAL A 16 -23.52 28.57 -32.21
C VAL A 16 -23.69 27.33 -31.32
N ALA A 17 -23.22 26.15 -31.74
CA ALA A 17 -23.22 24.94 -30.91
C ALA A 17 -22.05 24.89 -29.92
N LEU A 18 -20.86 25.37 -30.28
CA LEU A 18 -19.67 25.34 -29.41
C LEU A 18 -19.68 26.43 -28.34
N VAL A 19 -20.20 27.62 -28.65
CA VAL A 19 -20.31 28.75 -27.72
C VAL A 19 -21.09 28.39 -26.44
N PRO A 20 -22.29 27.78 -26.47
CA PRO A 20 -23.00 27.39 -25.25
C PRO A 20 -22.25 26.32 -24.46
N VAL A 21 -21.56 25.38 -25.12
CA VAL A 21 -20.70 24.39 -24.42
C VAL A 21 -19.58 25.08 -23.66
N TYR A 22 -18.88 26.03 -24.30
CA TYR A 22 -17.84 26.83 -23.66
C TYR A 22 -18.39 27.71 -22.53
N LEU A 23 -19.53 28.39 -22.74
CA LEU A 23 -20.17 29.24 -21.74
C LEU A 23 -20.62 28.43 -20.53
N VAL A 24 -21.26 27.27 -20.74
CA VAL A 24 -21.65 26.36 -19.67
C VAL A 24 -20.43 25.92 -18.88
N PHE A 25 -19.34 25.51 -19.53
CA PHE A 25 -18.10 25.17 -18.85
C PHE A 25 -17.54 26.36 -18.05
N ARG A 26 -17.35 27.52 -18.68
CA ARG A 26 -16.79 28.73 -18.05
C ARG A 26 -17.62 29.21 -16.86
N VAL A 27 -18.93 29.02 -16.88
CA VAL A 27 -19.85 29.48 -15.83
C VAL A 27 -20.05 28.43 -14.73
N LEU A 28 -20.12 27.15 -15.09
CA LEU A 28 -20.38 26.05 -14.16
C LEU A 28 -19.11 25.59 -13.42
N PHE A 29 -17.98 25.53 -14.12
CA PHE A 29 -16.70 25.08 -13.58
C PHE A 29 -16.25 25.86 -12.34
N PRO A 30 -16.18 27.20 -12.34
CA PRO A 30 -15.79 27.95 -11.14
C PRO A 30 -16.82 27.86 -10.00
N ARG A 31 -18.10 27.61 -10.31
CA ARG A 31 -19.15 27.43 -9.28
C ARG A 31 -19.04 26.07 -8.59
N LEU A 32 -18.75 25.01 -9.34
CA LEU A 32 -18.50 23.68 -8.79
C LEU A 32 -17.22 23.66 -7.96
N LEU A 33 -16.15 24.26 -8.49
CA LEU A 33 -14.88 24.38 -7.79
C LEU A 33 -15.01 25.23 -6.53
N GLY A 34 -15.75 26.34 -6.62
CA GLY A 34 -16.07 27.20 -5.49
C GLY A 34 -16.80 26.45 -4.38
N ARG A 35 -17.76 25.56 -4.69
CA ARG A 35 -18.44 24.75 -3.66
C ARG A 35 -17.49 23.78 -2.93
N VAL A 36 -16.57 23.16 -3.65
CA VAL A 36 -15.59 22.23 -3.06
C VAL A 36 -14.56 22.98 -2.20
N LEU A 37 -14.12 24.16 -2.64
CA LEU A 37 -13.14 25.01 -1.95
C LEU A 37 -13.73 25.82 -0.78
N SER A 38 -15.05 26.06 -0.77
CA SER A 38 -15.72 26.83 0.29
C SER A 38 -15.84 26.07 1.62
N HIS A 39 -15.46 24.78 1.65
CA HIS A 39 -15.52 24.02 2.89
C HIS A 39 -14.50 24.58 3.90
N PRO A 40 -14.91 24.89 5.15
CA PRO A 40 -14.04 25.54 6.14
C PRO A 40 -12.83 24.69 6.58
N ALA A 41 -12.78 23.42 6.19
CA ALA A 41 -11.67 22.50 6.42
C ALA A 41 -10.54 22.59 5.37
N VAL A 42 -10.68 23.47 4.36
CA VAL A 42 -9.74 23.57 3.23
C VAL A 42 -8.73 24.69 3.46
N ASP A 43 -7.47 24.29 3.66
CA ASP A 43 -6.33 25.17 3.91
C ASP A 43 -6.02 26.12 2.73
N MET A 44 -5.42 27.28 3.02
CA MET A 44 -5.08 28.32 2.04
C MET A 44 -4.10 27.83 0.97
N ASP A 45 -3.16 26.96 1.35
CA ASP A 45 -2.21 26.35 0.42
C ASP A 45 -2.89 25.38 -0.55
N PHE A 46 -3.90 24.64 -0.08
CA PHE A 46 -4.70 23.78 -0.95
C PHE A 46 -5.51 24.61 -1.95
N ARG A 47 -6.12 25.73 -1.51
CA ARG A 47 -6.86 26.63 -2.40
C ARG A 47 -6.00 27.15 -3.56
N ARG A 48 -4.79 27.64 -3.26
CA ARG A 48 -3.84 28.13 -4.30
C ARG A 48 -3.45 27.05 -5.30
N ARG A 49 -3.21 25.82 -4.84
CA ARG A 49 -2.91 24.67 -5.72
C ARG A 49 -4.09 24.35 -6.63
N VAL A 50 -5.31 24.33 -6.08
CA VAL A 50 -6.52 24.07 -6.86
C VAL A 50 -6.82 25.19 -7.85
N GLU A 51 -6.61 26.46 -7.50
CA GLU A 51 -6.76 27.59 -8.43
C GLU A 51 -5.78 27.49 -9.62
N THR A 52 -4.54 27.10 -9.36
CA THR A 52 -3.53 26.88 -10.41
C THR A 52 -3.94 25.72 -11.32
N LEU A 53 -4.38 24.60 -10.74
CA LEU A 53 -4.89 23.44 -11.49
C LEU A 53 -6.14 23.79 -12.31
N ALA A 54 -7.05 24.59 -11.76
CA ALA A 54 -8.26 25.03 -12.43
C ALA A 54 -7.96 25.95 -13.61
N SER A 55 -6.97 26.85 -13.46
CA SER A 55 -6.48 27.67 -14.56
C SER A 55 -5.92 26.80 -15.69
N ALA A 56 -5.06 25.82 -15.36
CA ALA A 56 -4.51 24.88 -16.33
C ALA A 56 -5.60 24.05 -17.03
N ALA A 57 -6.60 23.57 -16.28
CA ALA A 57 -7.73 22.82 -16.82
C ALA A 57 -8.57 23.67 -17.78
N ASN A 58 -8.81 24.94 -17.45
CA ASN A 58 -9.55 25.86 -18.33
C ASN A 58 -8.83 26.08 -19.67
N TRP A 59 -7.50 26.26 -19.62
CA TRP A 59 -6.68 26.35 -20.83
C TRP A 59 -6.74 25.07 -21.67
N LEU A 60 -6.68 23.90 -21.03
CA LEU A 60 -6.76 22.62 -21.72
C LEU A 60 -8.12 22.41 -22.40
N VAL A 61 -9.21 22.70 -21.70
CA VAL A 61 -10.57 22.59 -22.26
C VAL A 61 -10.76 23.56 -23.43
N LEU A 62 -10.29 24.80 -23.30
CA LEU A 62 -10.33 25.77 -24.39
C LEU A 62 -9.56 25.26 -25.62
N ALA A 63 -8.35 24.73 -25.44
CA ALA A 63 -7.55 24.17 -26.53
C ALA A 63 -8.27 23.01 -27.22
N VAL A 64 -8.87 22.09 -26.46
CA VAL A 64 -9.65 20.96 -27.01
C VAL A 64 -10.86 21.45 -27.80
N LEU A 65 -11.62 22.42 -27.28
CA LEU A 65 -12.77 22.99 -27.98
C LEU A 65 -12.38 23.69 -29.28
N ILE A 66 -11.25 24.39 -29.31
CA ILE A 66 -10.71 25.02 -30.52
C ILE A 66 -10.35 23.94 -31.56
N VAL A 67 -9.68 22.85 -31.15
CA VAL A 67 -9.34 21.74 -32.05
C VAL A 67 -10.60 21.10 -32.63
N ILE A 68 -11.62 20.83 -31.80
CA ILE A 68 -12.91 20.27 -32.26
C ILE A 68 -13.62 21.23 -33.22
N GLY A 69 -13.64 22.53 -32.90
CA GLY A 69 -14.20 23.57 -33.78
C GLY A 69 -13.48 23.66 -35.12
N LEU A 70 -12.16 23.57 -35.11
CA LEU A 70 -11.37 23.58 -36.34
C LEU A 70 -11.67 22.34 -37.19
N LEU A 71 -11.66 21.15 -36.60
CA LEU A 71 -11.95 19.89 -37.29
C LEU A 71 -13.36 19.83 -37.90
N THR A 72 -14.32 20.52 -37.31
CA THR A 72 -15.70 20.58 -37.81
C THR A 72 -15.89 21.60 -38.92
N VAL A 73 -15.09 22.68 -38.95
CA VAL A 73 -15.13 23.73 -39.98
C VAL A 73 -14.31 23.38 -41.23
N LEU A 74 -13.18 22.69 -41.07
CA LEU A 74 -12.27 22.33 -42.18
C LEU A 74 -12.94 21.61 -43.37
N PRO A 75 -13.85 20.63 -43.16
CA PRO A 75 -14.54 19.96 -44.26
C PRO A 75 -15.39 20.90 -45.11
N GLU A 76 -15.99 21.92 -44.51
CA GLU A 76 -16.79 22.94 -45.21
C GLU A 76 -15.91 23.86 -46.09
N LEU A 77 -14.61 23.92 -45.82
CA LEU A 77 -13.64 24.63 -46.67
C LEU A 77 -13.05 23.72 -47.78
N GLY A 78 -13.57 22.49 -47.93
CA GLY A 78 -13.08 21.50 -48.89
C GLY A 78 -11.76 20.84 -48.49
N ILE A 79 -11.31 21.02 -47.24
CA ILE A 79 -10.06 20.43 -46.73
C ILE A 79 -10.36 19.02 -46.20
N ASN A 80 -9.62 18.02 -46.69
CA ASN A 80 -9.74 16.66 -46.19
C ASN A 80 -9.13 16.54 -44.78
N ILE A 81 -9.99 16.32 -43.78
CA ILE A 81 -9.60 16.16 -42.38
C ILE A 81 -8.98 14.80 -42.06
N ALA A 82 -8.98 13.83 -42.98
CA ALA A 82 -8.45 12.49 -42.73
C ALA A 82 -6.98 12.51 -42.27
N ALA A 83 -6.15 13.36 -42.88
CA ALA A 83 -4.74 13.52 -42.49
C ALA A 83 -4.61 14.10 -41.06
N VAL A 84 -5.40 15.11 -40.73
CA VAL A 84 -5.40 15.76 -39.41
C VAL A 84 -5.91 14.79 -38.33
N LEU A 85 -7.00 14.07 -38.61
CA LEU A 85 -7.55 13.05 -37.73
C LEU A 85 -6.56 11.91 -37.51
N THR A 86 -5.84 11.48 -38.55
CA THR A 86 -4.81 10.46 -38.44
C THR A 86 -3.66 10.93 -37.53
N GLY A 87 -3.17 12.15 -37.71
CA GLY A 87 -2.12 12.73 -36.86
C GLY A 87 -2.56 12.90 -35.40
N LEU A 88 -3.80 13.35 -35.18
CA LEU A 88 -4.39 13.46 -33.84
C LEU A 88 -4.61 12.10 -33.20
N GLY A 89 -4.98 11.08 -33.96
CA GLY A 89 -5.12 9.71 -33.48
C GLY A 89 -3.81 9.15 -32.93
N ILE A 90 -2.71 9.28 -33.69
CA ILE A 90 -1.37 8.85 -33.25
C ILE A 90 -0.94 9.64 -32.01
N THR A 91 -1.14 10.96 -32.02
CA THR A 91 -0.80 11.83 -30.88
C THR A 91 -1.61 11.46 -29.63
N GLY A 92 -2.89 11.16 -29.80
CA GLY A 92 -3.79 10.73 -28.73
C GLY A 92 -3.35 9.40 -28.10
N VAL A 93 -2.91 8.44 -28.91
CA VAL A 93 -2.35 7.18 -28.40
C VAL A 93 -1.07 7.44 -27.59
N ALA A 94 -0.17 8.29 -28.08
CA ALA A 94 1.04 8.65 -27.33
C ALA A 94 0.72 9.28 -25.97
N LEU A 95 -0.26 10.20 -25.92
CA LEU A 95 -0.73 10.80 -24.67
C LEU A 95 -1.37 9.76 -23.73
N ALA A 96 -2.17 8.84 -24.27
CA ALA A 96 -2.80 7.77 -23.49
C ALA A 96 -1.77 6.84 -22.85
N LEU A 97 -0.72 6.47 -23.58
CA LEU A 97 0.40 5.69 -23.04
C LEU A 97 1.13 6.44 -21.92
N GLY A 98 1.34 7.75 -22.08
CA GLY A 98 1.93 8.59 -21.03
C GLY A 98 1.06 8.69 -19.76
N ALA A 99 -0.27 8.68 -19.92
CA ALA A 99 -1.22 8.76 -18.81
C ALA A 99 -1.58 7.40 -18.19
N GLN A 100 -1.16 6.28 -18.79
CA GLN A 100 -1.60 4.93 -18.41
C GLN A 100 -1.37 4.62 -16.93
N LEU A 101 -0.21 5.00 -16.38
CA LEU A 101 0.11 4.77 -14.97
C LEU A 101 -0.80 5.55 -14.01
N LEU A 102 -1.18 6.79 -14.37
CA LEU A 102 -2.08 7.61 -13.55
C LEU A 102 -3.48 7.01 -13.50
N VAL A 103 -3.97 6.51 -14.63
CA VAL A 103 -5.27 5.82 -14.69
C VAL A 103 -5.23 4.54 -13.87
N ARG A 104 -4.13 3.77 -13.97
CA ARG A 104 -3.95 2.55 -13.17
C ARG A 104 -3.89 2.85 -11.67
N ASP A 105 -3.20 3.92 -11.26
CA ASP A 105 -3.18 4.36 -9.86
C ASP A 105 -4.59 4.61 -9.34
N LEU A 106 -5.40 5.36 -10.11
CA LEU A 106 -6.76 5.72 -9.72
C LEU A 106 -7.66 4.48 -9.60
N ILE A 107 -7.62 3.59 -10.60
CA ILE A 107 -8.42 2.36 -10.58
C ILE A 107 -8.01 1.48 -9.40
N ASN A 108 -6.71 1.25 -9.18
CA ASN A 108 -6.22 0.45 -8.06
C ASN A 108 -6.62 1.08 -6.71
N GLY A 109 -6.51 2.40 -6.57
CA GLY A 109 -6.94 3.08 -5.34
C GLY A 109 -8.43 2.95 -5.05
N ILE A 110 -9.27 2.97 -6.10
CA ILE A 110 -10.71 2.69 -5.95
C ILE A 110 -10.93 1.26 -5.45
N PHE A 111 -10.26 0.26 -6.02
CA PHE A 111 -10.40 -1.14 -5.57
C PHE A 111 -9.89 -1.37 -4.15
N ILE A 112 -8.77 -0.75 -3.77
CA ILE A 112 -8.27 -0.81 -2.38
C ILE A 112 -9.35 -0.33 -1.39
N LEU A 113 -10.08 0.74 -1.73
CA LEU A 113 -11.14 1.28 -0.88
C LEU A 113 -12.44 0.46 -0.95
N LEU A 114 -12.86 0.03 -2.13
CA LEU A 114 -14.11 -0.70 -2.34
C LEU A 114 -14.07 -2.11 -1.76
N GLU A 115 -12.96 -2.82 -1.96
CA GLU A 115 -12.73 -4.15 -1.40
C GLU A 115 -12.23 -4.08 0.05
N ASP A 116 -11.97 -2.86 0.51
CA ASP A 116 -11.45 -2.60 1.84
C ASP A 116 -10.22 -3.46 2.12
N GLN A 117 -9.18 -3.40 1.27
CA GLN A 117 -8.02 -4.28 1.42
C GLN A 117 -7.19 -3.93 2.67
N PHE A 118 -7.07 -2.64 2.97
CA PHE A 118 -6.43 -2.08 4.16
C PHE A 118 -6.90 -0.64 4.37
N ARG A 119 -6.77 -0.16 5.61
CA ARG A 119 -7.23 1.17 6.03
C ARG A 119 -6.10 1.98 6.65
N LYS A 120 -6.33 3.29 6.77
CA LYS A 120 -5.49 4.15 7.60
C LYS A 120 -5.43 3.60 9.03
N GLY A 121 -4.22 3.48 9.58
CA GLY A 121 -3.93 2.87 10.87
C GLY A 121 -3.55 1.38 10.81
N ASP A 122 -3.79 0.70 9.68
CA ASP A 122 -3.34 -0.69 9.54
C ASP A 122 -1.82 -0.78 9.42
N TYR A 123 -1.23 -1.83 10.00
CA TYR A 123 0.17 -2.16 9.76
C TYR A 123 0.24 -3.14 8.59
N ILE A 124 0.84 -2.71 7.49
CA ILE A 124 0.91 -3.50 6.26
C ILE A 124 2.35 -3.65 5.76
N ALA A 125 2.60 -4.70 4.98
CA ALA A 125 3.77 -4.81 4.13
C ALA A 125 3.36 -4.83 2.65
N VAL A 126 4.08 -4.05 1.86
CA VAL A 126 3.92 -3.92 0.41
C VAL A 126 5.30 -4.11 -0.22
N GLY A 127 5.53 -5.28 -0.81
CA GLY A 127 6.86 -5.68 -1.28
C GLY A 127 7.87 -5.69 -0.12
N ASN A 128 8.93 -4.90 -0.22
CA ASN A 128 9.98 -4.79 0.80
C ASN A 128 9.73 -3.66 1.82
N LEU A 129 8.65 -2.90 1.67
CA LEU A 129 8.31 -1.80 2.55
C LEU A 129 7.26 -2.28 3.56
N GLN A 130 7.43 -1.89 4.82
CA GLN A 130 6.48 -2.23 5.89
C GLN A 130 6.29 -1.04 6.82
N GLY A 131 5.08 -0.86 7.32
CA GLY A 131 4.77 0.25 8.20
C GLY A 131 3.29 0.44 8.44
N ILE A 132 2.96 1.46 9.23
CA ILE A 132 1.58 1.86 9.51
C ILE A 132 1.09 2.76 8.36
N VAL A 133 -0.10 2.52 7.86
CA VAL A 133 -0.74 3.36 6.85
C VAL A 133 -1.15 4.69 7.49
N GLU A 134 -0.47 5.77 7.12
CA GLU A 134 -0.78 7.12 7.63
C GLU A 134 -1.76 7.88 6.76
N ASP A 135 -1.69 7.69 5.45
CA ASP A 135 -2.57 8.33 4.48
C ASP A 135 -2.91 7.38 3.35
N LEU A 136 -4.16 7.43 2.91
CA LEU A 136 -4.67 6.63 1.81
C LEU A 136 -5.47 7.54 0.89
N SER A 137 -4.94 7.76 -0.30
CA SER A 137 -5.54 8.55 -1.36
C SER A 137 -5.86 7.66 -2.56
N LEU A 138 -6.71 8.12 -3.47
CA LEU A 138 -7.04 7.38 -4.70
C LEU A 138 -5.81 7.09 -5.58
N ARG A 139 -4.77 7.92 -5.53
CA ARG A 139 -3.56 7.74 -6.35
C ARG A 139 -2.41 7.05 -5.61
N ARG A 140 -2.31 7.24 -4.30
CA ARG A 140 -1.14 6.80 -3.52
C ARG A 140 -1.52 6.36 -2.12
N THR A 141 -0.70 5.49 -1.58
CA THR A 141 -0.72 5.05 -0.18
C THR A 141 0.56 5.52 0.50
N VAL A 142 0.45 6.01 1.73
CA VAL A 142 1.58 6.49 2.53
C VAL A 142 1.75 5.61 3.76
N LEU A 143 2.94 5.04 3.92
CA LEU A 143 3.32 4.21 5.05
C LEU A 143 4.37 4.91 5.90
N ARG A 144 4.32 4.77 7.22
CA ARG A 144 5.42 5.12 8.12
C ARG A 144 6.01 3.87 8.74
N ASP A 145 7.30 3.65 8.54
CA ASP A 145 7.99 2.53 9.14
C ASP A 145 8.38 2.80 10.61
N TRP A 146 8.91 1.78 11.28
CA TRP A 146 9.38 1.86 12.67
C TRP A 146 10.55 2.83 12.88
N SER A 147 11.32 3.14 11.84
CA SER A 147 12.38 4.16 11.89
C SER A 147 11.83 5.58 11.74
N GLY A 148 10.53 5.72 11.49
CA GLY A 148 9.85 6.99 11.29
C GLY A 148 9.90 7.51 9.85
N VAL A 149 10.48 6.77 8.91
CA VAL A 149 10.57 7.16 7.49
C VAL A 149 9.20 6.98 6.83
N LEU A 150 8.82 7.99 6.04
CA LEU A 150 7.56 8.03 5.33
C LEU A 150 7.75 7.59 3.87
N HIS A 151 7.09 6.51 3.50
CA HIS A 151 7.12 5.90 2.17
C HIS A 151 5.85 6.26 1.42
N SER A 152 5.97 6.93 0.28
CA SER A 152 4.83 7.30 -0.58
C SER A 152 4.81 6.39 -1.82
N ILE A 153 3.83 5.50 -1.90
CA ILE A 153 3.74 4.45 -2.91
C ILE A 153 2.55 4.73 -3.84
N PRO A 154 2.75 4.85 -5.17
CA PRO A 154 1.66 4.86 -6.14
C PRO A 154 0.85 3.57 -6.07
N ASN A 155 -0.48 3.68 -6.10
CA ASN A 155 -1.37 2.52 -5.96
C ASN A 155 -1.22 1.52 -7.13
N SER A 156 -0.74 1.96 -8.30
CA SER A 156 -0.42 1.07 -9.44
C SER A 156 0.72 0.09 -9.17
N LEU A 157 1.62 0.41 -8.21
CA LEU A 157 2.75 -0.43 -7.82
C LEU A 157 2.41 -1.42 -6.69
N ILE A 158 1.23 -1.27 -6.08
CA ILE A 158 0.75 -2.16 -5.03
C ILE A 158 0.23 -3.43 -5.69
N GLY A 159 1.08 -4.46 -5.76
CA GLY A 159 0.71 -5.77 -6.30
C GLY A 159 0.14 -6.73 -5.27
N THR A 160 0.84 -6.90 -4.15
CA THR A 160 0.43 -7.77 -3.02
C THR A 160 0.59 -7.01 -1.72
N VAL A 161 -0.39 -7.17 -0.83
CA VAL A 161 -0.40 -6.54 0.49
C VAL A 161 -0.56 -7.60 1.56
N SER A 162 0.35 -7.61 2.53
CA SER A 162 0.23 -8.38 3.75
C SER A 162 -0.26 -7.45 4.85
N ASN A 163 -1.46 -7.68 5.38
CA ASN A 163 -2.01 -6.88 6.47
C ASN A 163 -1.85 -7.63 7.80
N TYR A 164 -1.17 -7.00 8.77
CA TYR A 164 -0.84 -7.59 10.07
C TYR A 164 -1.77 -7.13 11.21
N THR A 165 -2.69 -6.21 10.92
CA THR A 165 -3.71 -5.71 11.87
C THR A 165 -5.11 -6.21 11.52
N ARG A 166 -5.26 -7.01 10.47
CA ARG A 166 -6.49 -7.72 10.13
C ARG A 166 -6.43 -9.18 10.55
N GLY A 167 -7.37 -9.57 11.41
CA GLY A 167 -7.42 -10.92 11.96
C GLY A 167 -6.39 -11.16 13.05
N ALA A 168 -6.36 -12.38 13.59
CA ALA A 168 -5.41 -12.72 14.66
C ALA A 168 -3.97 -12.74 14.12
N GLY A 169 -3.06 -12.10 14.85
CA GLY A 169 -1.64 -12.06 14.52
C GLY A 169 -0.93 -13.31 15.01
N GLY A 170 -0.25 -14.03 14.11
CA GLY A 170 0.53 -15.20 14.50
C GLY A 170 1.76 -14.83 15.34
N ILE A 171 1.93 -15.48 16.48
CA ILE A 171 3.19 -15.49 17.23
C ILE A 171 4.01 -16.66 16.69
N TYR A 172 5.18 -16.37 16.14
CA TYR A 172 6.15 -17.37 15.68
C TYR A 172 7.51 -17.07 16.30
N LEU A 173 7.88 -17.85 17.32
CA LEU A 173 9.14 -17.71 18.02
C LEU A 173 10.00 -18.95 17.83
N THR A 174 11.29 -18.74 17.57
CA THR A 174 12.30 -19.80 17.54
C THR A 174 13.02 -19.85 18.86
N VAL A 175 13.11 -21.03 19.44
CA VAL A 175 13.90 -21.32 20.64
C VAL A 175 14.91 -22.40 20.28
N ARG A 176 16.13 -22.31 20.82
CA ARG A 176 17.15 -23.35 20.65
C ARG A 176 17.54 -23.92 22.01
N VAL A 177 17.63 -25.24 22.11
CA VAL A 177 18.07 -25.96 23.30
C VAL A 177 19.27 -26.85 22.99
N ALA A 178 20.11 -27.13 23.97
CA ALA A 178 21.30 -27.94 23.79
C ALA A 178 20.96 -29.40 23.48
N TYR A 179 21.94 -30.10 22.91
CA TYR A 179 21.85 -31.54 22.71
C TYR A 179 21.65 -32.30 24.02
N GLY A 180 20.76 -33.30 23.99
CA GLY A 180 20.47 -34.17 25.14
C GLY A 180 19.50 -33.57 26.16
N GLU A 181 18.91 -32.40 25.91
CA GLU A 181 17.77 -31.91 26.69
C GLU A 181 16.52 -32.79 26.46
N ASP A 182 15.75 -33.01 27.52
CA ASP A 182 14.46 -33.70 27.43
C ASP A 182 13.42 -32.78 26.78
N LEU A 183 13.04 -33.09 25.54
CA LEU A 183 12.09 -32.29 24.77
C LEU A 183 10.68 -32.27 25.38
N GLU A 184 10.27 -33.30 26.10
CA GLU A 184 8.98 -33.33 26.80
C GLU A 184 9.02 -32.42 28.04
N ARG A 185 10.18 -32.34 28.71
CA ARG A 185 10.39 -31.34 29.77
C ARG A 185 10.37 -29.93 29.20
N VAL A 186 11.07 -29.67 28.10
CA VAL A 186 11.09 -28.35 27.44
C VAL A 186 9.67 -27.95 26.99
N ARG A 187 8.92 -28.89 26.40
CA ARG A 187 7.50 -28.69 26.03
C ARG A 187 6.67 -28.22 27.22
N ARG A 188 6.76 -28.91 28.36
CA ARG A 188 6.02 -28.54 29.58
C ARG A 188 6.37 -27.14 30.07
N ILE A 189 7.63 -26.75 30.00
CA ILE A 189 8.09 -25.41 30.39
C ILE A 189 7.51 -24.35 29.44
N VAL A 190 7.65 -24.56 28.12
CA VAL A 190 7.16 -23.63 27.10
C VAL A 190 5.64 -23.44 27.21
N ASP A 191 4.90 -24.55 27.28
CA ASP A 191 3.44 -24.54 27.39
C ASP A 191 3.00 -23.90 28.71
N GLY A 192 3.71 -24.18 29.82
CA GLY A 192 3.45 -23.54 31.10
C GLY A 192 3.65 -22.03 31.08
N VAL A 193 4.67 -21.54 30.37
CA VAL A 193 4.89 -20.10 30.15
C VAL A 193 3.76 -19.51 29.29
N GLY A 194 3.38 -20.17 28.20
CA GLY A 194 2.25 -19.75 27.36
C GLY A 194 0.93 -19.66 28.13
N ASP A 195 0.64 -20.67 28.95
CA ASP A 195 -0.54 -20.69 29.82
C ASP A 195 -0.48 -19.61 30.91
N SER A 196 0.70 -19.32 31.44
CA SER A 196 0.89 -18.21 32.39
C SER A 196 0.60 -16.86 31.74
N LEU A 197 0.99 -16.68 30.48
CA LEU A 197 0.77 -15.45 29.71
C LEU A 197 -0.72 -15.27 29.39
N ALA A 198 -1.43 -16.36 29.08
CA ALA A 198 -2.86 -16.35 28.85
C ALA A 198 -3.71 -16.11 30.11
N ARG A 199 -3.16 -16.35 31.31
CA ARG A 199 -3.81 -16.06 32.60
C ARG A 199 -3.39 -14.73 33.24
N ASP A 200 -2.37 -14.09 32.69
CA ASP A 200 -1.84 -12.85 33.24
C ASP A 200 -2.86 -11.71 33.09
N PRO A 201 -3.26 -11.00 34.15
CA PRO A 201 -4.25 -9.93 34.07
C PRO A 201 -3.92 -8.83 33.03
N VAL A 202 -2.64 -8.58 32.76
CA VAL A 202 -2.20 -7.57 31.79
C VAL A 202 -2.26 -8.11 30.35
N TRP A 203 -1.83 -9.36 30.15
CA TRP A 203 -1.59 -9.92 28.82
C TRP A 203 -2.71 -10.84 28.31
N ALA A 204 -3.51 -11.43 29.19
CA ALA A 204 -4.59 -12.36 28.84
C ALA A 204 -5.53 -11.77 27.79
N GLN A 205 -5.79 -10.47 27.88
CA GLN A 205 -6.58 -9.78 26.87
C GLN A 205 -5.93 -9.88 25.49
N HIS A 206 -4.61 -9.75 25.33
CA HIS A 206 -3.97 -9.75 24.01
C HIS A 206 -3.79 -11.16 23.41
N VAL A 207 -3.97 -12.22 24.19
CA VAL A 207 -3.81 -13.62 23.75
C VAL A 207 -5.12 -14.15 23.17
N VAL A 208 -5.08 -14.63 21.93
CA VAL A 208 -6.20 -15.35 21.28
C VAL A 208 -6.01 -16.86 21.44
N GLU A 209 -4.80 -17.34 21.16
CA GLU A 209 -4.38 -18.73 21.38
C GLU A 209 -3.06 -18.73 22.15
N PRO A 210 -2.99 -19.43 23.30
CA PRO A 210 -1.79 -19.45 24.12
C PRO A 210 -0.60 -19.99 23.33
N PRO A 211 0.59 -19.36 23.40
CA PRO A 211 1.78 -19.88 22.73
C PRO A 211 2.17 -21.26 23.27
N ARG A 212 2.30 -22.24 22.38
CA ARG A 212 2.71 -23.61 22.72
C ARG A 212 3.89 -24.05 21.89
N LEU A 213 4.63 -25.04 22.38
CA LEU A 213 5.65 -25.72 21.59
C LEU A 213 4.96 -26.47 20.45
N ALA A 214 5.24 -26.06 19.21
CA ALA A 214 4.58 -26.60 18.04
C ALA A 214 5.29 -27.87 17.55
N TRP A 215 6.52 -27.74 17.06
CA TRP A 215 7.34 -28.85 16.58
C TRP A 215 8.85 -28.56 16.70
N VAL A 216 9.66 -29.60 16.50
CA VAL A 216 11.10 -29.49 16.26
C VAL A 216 11.30 -29.11 14.80
N GLU A 217 11.86 -27.94 14.53
CA GLU A 217 12.11 -27.46 13.16
C GLU A 217 13.32 -28.13 12.54
N ALA A 218 14.41 -28.19 13.31
CA ALA A 218 15.70 -28.63 12.84
C ALA A 218 16.56 -29.09 14.02
N VAL A 219 17.59 -29.87 13.69
CA VAL A 219 18.70 -30.18 14.59
C VAL A 219 19.95 -29.72 13.85
N ASP A 220 20.61 -28.68 14.36
CA ASP A 220 21.77 -28.03 13.73
C ASP A 220 23.00 -28.15 14.63
N ASP A 221 24.19 -27.83 14.12
CA ASP A 221 25.47 -27.88 14.86
C ASP A 221 25.44 -27.17 16.22
N GLN A 222 24.52 -26.22 16.41
CA GLN A 222 24.34 -25.46 17.64
C GLN A 222 23.25 -26.03 18.56
N GLY A 223 22.48 -27.05 18.17
CA GLY A 223 21.50 -27.72 19.04
C GLY A 223 20.19 -28.08 18.36
N VAL A 224 19.13 -28.23 19.16
CA VAL A 224 17.78 -28.54 18.69
C VAL A 224 16.97 -27.25 18.57
N VAL A 225 16.48 -26.96 17.36
CA VAL A 225 15.67 -25.79 17.04
C VAL A 225 14.20 -26.13 17.18
N LEU A 226 13.53 -25.39 18.05
CA LEU A 226 12.15 -25.56 18.45
C LEU A 226 11.31 -24.37 17.99
N ARG A 227 10.10 -24.64 17.47
CA ARG A 227 9.13 -23.60 17.10
C ARG A 227 8.05 -23.50 18.16
N VAL A 228 7.82 -22.27 18.60
CA VAL A 228 6.70 -21.92 19.47
C VAL A 228 5.70 -21.11 18.66
N ARG A 229 4.43 -21.55 18.69
CA ARG A 229 3.34 -20.93 17.92
C ARG A 229 2.21 -20.53 18.85
N GLY A 230 1.63 -19.36 18.62
CA GLY A 230 0.38 -18.92 19.24
C GLY A 230 -0.33 -17.88 18.37
N MET A 231 -1.44 -17.34 18.87
CA MET A 231 -2.18 -16.28 18.20
C MET A 231 -2.41 -15.12 19.17
N ALA A 232 -2.14 -13.91 18.70
CA ALA A 232 -2.38 -12.66 19.39
C ALA A 232 -3.57 -11.92 18.76
N ARG A 233 -4.14 -10.97 19.50
CA ARG A 233 -5.00 -9.97 18.88
C ARG A 233 -4.22 -9.18 17.82
N PRO A 234 -4.90 -8.71 16.76
CA PRO A 234 -4.27 -7.94 15.70
C PRO A 234 -3.44 -6.77 16.25
N GLY A 235 -2.21 -6.64 15.77
CA GLY A 235 -1.26 -5.60 16.20
C GLY A 235 -0.47 -5.93 17.46
N CYS A 236 -0.92 -6.87 18.30
CA CYS A 236 -0.25 -7.21 19.56
C CYS A 236 0.85 -8.28 19.42
N GLN A 237 0.97 -8.94 18.25
CA GLN A 237 1.84 -10.09 18.06
C GLN A 237 3.32 -9.82 18.38
N TRP A 238 3.85 -8.63 18.08
CA TRP A 238 5.25 -8.30 18.33
C TRP A 238 5.53 -8.07 19.81
N GLU A 239 4.64 -7.35 20.49
CA GLU A 239 4.75 -7.10 21.93
C GLU A 239 4.65 -8.40 22.73
N LEU A 240 3.64 -9.22 22.43
CA LEU A 240 3.49 -10.56 23.01
C LEU A 240 4.69 -11.46 22.72
N SER A 241 5.24 -11.42 21.51
CA SER A 241 6.46 -12.18 21.18
C SER A 241 7.66 -11.74 22.01
N GLY A 242 7.78 -10.44 22.29
CA GLY A 242 8.83 -9.88 23.16
C GLY A 242 8.72 -10.39 24.59
N VAL A 243 7.52 -10.27 25.19
CA VAL A 243 7.24 -10.74 26.56
C VAL A 243 7.42 -12.25 26.67
N LEU A 244 6.92 -13.01 25.69
CA LEU A 244 7.09 -14.46 25.64
C LEU A 244 8.57 -14.84 25.62
N ARG A 245 9.39 -14.17 24.79
CA ARG A 245 10.83 -14.43 24.71
C ARG A 245 11.53 -14.19 26.04
N GLN A 246 11.19 -13.11 26.74
CA GLN A 246 11.73 -12.82 28.06
C GLN A 246 11.36 -13.91 29.08
N ARG A 247 10.07 -14.23 29.21
CA ARG A 247 9.59 -15.23 30.18
C ARG A 247 10.13 -16.63 29.91
N LEU A 248 10.27 -17.01 28.64
CA LEU A 248 10.89 -18.28 28.28
C LEU A 248 12.35 -18.33 28.70
N MET A 249 13.11 -17.25 28.51
CA MET A 249 14.51 -17.19 28.93
C MET A 249 14.63 -17.33 30.46
N GLU A 250 13.81 -16.59 31.21
CA GLU A 250 13.77 -16.69 32.68
C GLU A 250 13.39 -18.11 33.15
N ALA A 251 12.41 -18.74 32.49
CA ALA A 251 11.99 -20.10 32.80
C ALA A 251 13.08 -21.12 32.51
N PHE A 252 13.79 -21.00 31.38
CA PHE A 252 14.91 -21.90 31.06
C PHE A 252 16.06 -21.79 32.05
N VAL A 253 16.41 -20.58 32.49
CA VAL A 253 17.43 -20.39 33.52
C VAL A 253 16.99 -21.03 34.85
N ARG A 254 15.75 -20.77 35.30
CA ARG A 254 15.22 -21.32 36.56
C ARG A 254 15.16 -22.85 36.56
N GLU A 255 14.80 -23.43 35.42
CA GLU A 255 14.68 -24.87 35.22
C GLU A 255 16.01 -25.52 34.82
N GLY A 256 17.09 -24.76 34.66
CA GLY A 256 18.38 -25.29 34.22
C GLY A 256 18.35 -25.94 32.82
N VAL A 257 17.46 -25.50 31.94
CA VAL A 257 17.47 -25.90 30.52
C VAL A 257 18.70 -25.28 29.87
N ARG A 258 19.58 -26.11 29.32
CA ARG A 258 20.80 -25.62 28.68
C ARG A 258 20.46 -24.96 27.35
N VAL A 259 20.67 -23.65 27.28
CA VAL A 259 20.63 -22.89 26.03
C VAL A 259 22.02 -22.97 25.39
N PRO A 260 22.14 -23.37 24.13
CA PRO A 260 23.44 -23.55 23.51
C PRO A 260 24.11 -22.21 23.27
N PHE A 261 25.36 -22.12 23.70
CA PHE A 261 26.29 -21.07 23.30
C PHE A 261 27.13 -21.60 22.12
N PRO A 262 27.59 -20.72 21.21
CA PRO A 262 28.55 -21.10 20.20
C PRO A 262 29.74 -21.80 20.86
N SER A 263 29.87 -23.10 20.62
CA SER A 263 30.96 -23.91 21.16
C SER A 263 31.72 -24.51 19.99
N HIS A 264 32.96 -24.06 19.81
CA HIS A 264 33.86 -24.65 18.83
C HIS A 264 34.54 -25.84 19.50
N VAL A 265 34.27 -27.05 19.00
CA VAL A 265 35.07 -28.22 19.37
C VAL A 265 36.38 -28.13 18.58
N LEU A 266 37.48 -27.81 19.26
CA LEU A 266 38.81 -27.94 18.68
C LEU A 266 39.10 -29.43 18.53
N ALA A 267 39.11 -29.92 17.30
CA ALA A 267 39.65 -31.24 17.00
C ALA A 267 41.15 -31.20 17.29
N GLN A 268 41.55 -31.78 18.42
CA GLN A 268 42.95 -32.00 18.71
C GLN A 268 43.34 -33.29 17.99
N ASP A 269 43.91 -33.16 16.79
CA ASP A 269 44.57 -34.28 16.13
C ASP A 269 45.75 -34.69 17.03
N GLU A 270 45.59 -35.82 17.75
CA GLU A 270 46.74 -36.48 18.35
C GLU A 270 47.64 -36.93 17.21
N ASP A 271 48.70 -36.15 17.00
CA ASP A 271 49.84 -36.44 16.15
C ASP A 271 50.36 -37.83 16.55
N ARG A 272 49.89 -38.87 15.85
CA ARG A 272 50.36 -40.25 15.98
C ARG A 272 51.77 -40.32 15.40
N LYS A 273 52.75 -39.78 16.13
CA LYS A 273 54.17 -40.01 15.87
C LYS A 273 54.55 -41.31 16.57
N GLY A 274 54.95 -42.27 15.73
CA GLY A 274 55.30 -43.64 16.10
C GLY A 274 56.64 -43.78 16.80
#